data_AF-A0A3D1D363-F1
#
_entry.id   AF-A0A3D1D363-F1
#
_cell.length_a   1.000
_cell.length_b   1.000
_cell.length_c   1.000
_cell.angle_alpha   90.00
_cell.angle_beta   90.00
_cell.angle_gamma   90.00
#
_symmetry.space_group_name_H-M   'P 1'
#
loop_
_entity.id
_entity.type
_entity.pdbx_description
1 polymer ?
#
loop_
_entity_poly.entity_id
_entity_poly.type
_entity_poly.pdbx_seq_one_letter_code
_entity_poly.pdbx_strand_id
1 'polypeptide(L)' 'MPVSQIAFLRAVCMGETHFNAQQVVAEYGLGAPRSITKNKKTLVERDFIEKSGEGFKMVDPVFELWFKREYCNIPLP' A
#
# COMPACT_ATOMS: atom_id res chain seq x y z
N MET A 1 10.70 -0.82 -7.74
CA MET A 1 9.52 0.01 -7.38
C MET A 1 10.00 1.17 -6.51
N PRO A 2 9.52 2.43 -6.69
CA PRO A 2 9.91 3.57 -5.85
C PRO A 2 9.55 3.37 -4.38
N VAL A 3 10.35 3.93 -3.46
CA VAL A 3 10.13 3.81 -2.00
C VAL A 3 8.73 4.28 -1.59
N SER A 4 8.23 5.36 -2.18
CA SER A 4 6.88 5.88 -1.89
C SER A 4 5.75 4.97 -2.39
N GLN A 5 5.99 4.11 -3.39
CA GLN A 5 5.03 3.10 -3.82
C GLN A 5 5.07 1.87 -2.90
N ILE A 6 6.26 1.45 -2.46
CA ILE A 6 6.42 0.39 -1.45
C ILE A 6 5.74 0.81 -0.13
N ALA A 7 5.93 2.05 0.31
CA ALA A 7 5.25 2.63 1.47
C ALA A 7 3.72 2.56 1.34
N PHE A 8 3.19 2.91 0.16
CA PHE A 8 1.76 2.81 -0.11
C PHE A 8 1.25 1.37 -0.07
N LEU A 9 1.98 0.42 -0.68
CA LEU A 9 1.62 -1.00 -0.63
C LEU A 9 1.68 -1.57 0.79
N ARG A 10 2.62 -1.13 1.63
CA ARG A 10 2.65 -1.50 3.05
C ARG A 10 1.39 -1.03 3.77
N ALA A 11 0.97 0.22 3.57
CA ALA A 11 -0.26 0.74 4.16
C ALA A 11 -1.49 -0.07 3.71
N VAL A 12 -1.57 -0.42 2.42
CA VAL A 12 -2.64 -1.29 1.88
C VAL A 12 -2.62 -2.67 2.53
N CYS A 13 -1.45 -3.30 2.65
CA CYS A 13 -1.30 -4.63 3.25
C CYS A 13 -1.71 -4.68 4.74
N MET A 14 -1.59 -3.54 5.45
CA MET A 14 -2.03 -3.39 6.84
C MET A 14 -3.50 -2.99 6.96
N GLY A 15 -4.22 -2.83 5.84
CA GLY A 15 -5.65 -2.54 5.83
C GLY A 15 -6.02 -1.07 5.96
N GLU A 16 -5.07 -0.16 5.74
CA GLU A 16 -5.35 1.28 5.78
C GLU A 16 -6.35 1.71 4.71
N THR A 17 -7.27 2.60 5.08
CA THR A 17 -8.28 3.15 4.17
C THR A 17 -8.11 4.66 3.97
N HIS A 18 -7.54 5.36 4.97
CA HIS A 18 -7.41 6.82 5.00
C HIS A 18 -5.96 7.27 4.76
N PHE A 19 -5.42 7.03 3.56
CA PHE A 19 -4.01 7.29 3.22
C PHE A 19 -3.53 8.76 3.36
N ASN A 20 -4.44 9.74 3.40
CA ASN A 20 -4.07 11.15 3.62
C ASN A 20 -4.11 11.57 5.10
N ALA A 21 -4.53 10.68 6.01
CA ALA A 21 -4.53 10.98 7.44
C ALA A 21 -3.09 11.21 7.90
N GLN A 22 -2.87 12.26 8.69
CA GLN A 22 -1.52 12.66 9.12
C GLN A 22 -0.78 11.53 9.84
N GLN A 23 -1.49 10.74 10.66
CA GLN A 23 -0.94 9.58 11.34
C GLN A 23 -0.45 8.52 10.33
N VAL A 24 -1.28 8.14 9.35
CA VAL A 24 -0.95 7.13 8.34
C VAL A 24 0.22 7.60 7.45
N VAL A 25 0.23 8.88 7.09
CA VAL A 25 1.34 9.46 6.31
C VAL A 25 2.66 9.37 7.09
N ALA A 26 2.65 9.66 8.38
CA ALA A 26 3.83 9.60 9.25
C ALA A 26 4.28 8.15 9.52
N GLU A 27 3.34 7.25 9.79
CA GLU A 27 3.61 5.85 10.13
C GLU A 27 4.24 5.07 8.96
N TYR A 28 3.70 5.26 7.75
CA TYR A 28 4.15 4.53 6.56
C TYR A 28 5.10 5.34 5.68
N GLY A 29 5.29 6.64 5.93
CA GLY A 29 6.15 7.50 5.12
C GLY A 29 5.60 7.76 3.71
N LEU A 30 4.28 7.96 3.57
CA LEU A 30 3.60 8.07 2.27
C LEU A 30 3.97 9.35 1.48
N GLY A 31 4.54 10.34 2.16
CA GLY A 31 4.97 11.62 1.57
C GLY A 31 3.81 12.58 1.31
N ALA A 32 3.98 13.48 0.35
CA ALA A 32 3.00 14.53 0.07
C ALA A 32 1.71 13.99 -0.61
N PRO A 33 0.53 14.61 -0.40
CA PRO A 33 -0.76 14.17 -0.98
C PRO A 33 -0.76 13.96 -2.50
N ARG A 34 0.02 14.76 -3.22
CA ARG A 34 0.20 14.62 -4.68
C ARG A 34 0.90 13.30 -5.04
N SER A 35 1.89 12.88 -4.26
CA SER A 35 2.58 11.60 -4.43
C SER A 35 1.64 10.44 -4.11
N ILE A 36 0.86 10.56 -3.04
CA ILE A 36 -0.12 9.54 -2.62
C ILE A 36 -1.14 9.30 -3.75
N THR A 37 -1.70 10.37 -4.30
CA THR A 37 -2.66 10.29 -5.42
C THR A 37 -2.03 9.66 -6.67
N LYS A 38 -0.79 10.04 -7.00
CA LYS A 38 -0.06 9.47 -8.14
C LYS A 38 0.24 7.98 -7.96
N ASN A 39 0.71 7.59 -6.77
CA ASN A 39 1.06 6.21 -6.45
C ASN A 39 -0.17 5.32 -6.47
N LYS A 40 -1.26 5.76 -5.83
CA LYS A 40 -2.57 5.10 -5.89
C LYS A 40 -2.98 4.80 -7.32
N LYS A 41 -3.00 5.82 -8.19
CA LYS A 41 -3.38 5.67 -9.60
C LYS A 41 -2.45 4.68 -10.33
N THR A 42 -1.14 4.84 -10.16
CA THR A 42 -0.14 4.00 -10.84
C THR A 42 -0.22 2.53 -10.40
N LEU A 43 -0.48 2.27 -9.11
CA LEU A 43 -0.57 0.91 -8.57
C LEU A 43 -1.87 0.21 -8.97
N VAL A 44 -2.97 0.96 -9.13
CA VAL A 44 -4.22 0.45 -9.70
C VAL A 44 -4.06 0.15 -11.19
N GLU A 45 -3.48 1.08 -11.97
CA GLU A 45 -3.27 0.91 -13.42
C GLU A 45 -2.33 -0.25 -13.77
N ARG A 46 -1.52 -0.70 -12.82
CA ARG A 46 -0.59 -1.82 -12.97
C ARG A 46 -1.08 -3.11 -12.31
N ASP A 47 -2.35 -3.14 -11.87
CA ASP A 47 -2.97 -4.29 -11.20
C ASP A 47 -2.23 -4.79 -9.96
N PHE A 48 -1.50 -3.91 -9.25
CA PHE A 48 -0.95 -4.26 -7.93
C PHE A 48 -2.02 -4.23 -6.85
N ILE A 49 -2.92 -3.25 -6.93
CA ILE A 49 -4.01 -3.06 -5.99
C ILE A 49 -5.31 -2.78 -6.72
N GLU A 50 -6.43 -3.15 -6.11
CA GLU A 50 -7.77 -2.83 -6.61
C GLU A 50 -8.63 -2.24 -5.50
N LYS A 51 -9.68 -1.51 -5.89
CA LYS A 51 -10.61 -0.92 -4.93
C LYS A 51 -11.47 -2.03 -4.31
N SER A 52 -11.54 -2.07 -2.98
CA SER A 52 -12.33 -3.04 -2.24
C SER A 52 -13.03 -2.35 -1.08
N GLY A 53 -14.36 -2.22 -1.16
CA GLY A 53 -15.15 -1.47 -0.19
C GLY A 53 -14.67 -0.02 -0.04
N GLU A 54 -14.34 0.37 1.19
CA GLU A 54 -13.80 1.69 1.53
C GLU A 54 -12.28 1.82 1.31
N GLY A 55 -11.58 0.72 1.01
CA GLY A 55 -10.13 0.66 0.92
C GLY A 55 -9.61 0.11 -0.41
N PHE A 56 -8.38 -0.39 -0.33
CA PHE A 56 -7.70 -1.11 -1.41
C PHE A 56 -7.25 -2.47 -0.91
N LYS A 57 -7.16 -3.44 -1.81
CA LYS A 57 -6.56 -4.75 -1.55
C LYS A 57 -5.56 -5.08 -2.64
N MET A 58 -4.62 -5.96 -2.34
CA MET A 58 -3.72 -6.53 -3.34
C MET A 58 -4.53 -7.41 -4.29
N VAL A 59 -4.23 -7.33 -5.59
CA VAL A 59 -4.93 -8.14 -6.61
C VAL A 59 -4.50 -9.60 -6.53
N ASP A 60 -3.22 -9.85 -6.29
CA ASP A 60 -2.63 -11.18 -6.21
C ASP A 60 -2.31 -11.56 -4.74
N PRO A 61 -3.00 -12.56 -4.16
CA PRO A 61 -2.73 -13.06 -2.82
C PRO A 61 -1.31 -13.62 -2.62
N VAL A 62 -0.70 -14.19 -3.66
CA VAL A 62 0.68 -14.71 -3.60
C VAL A 62 1.66 -13.55 -3.50
N PHE A 63 1.45 -12.50 -4.30
CA PHE A 63 2.24 -11.27 -4.20
C PHE A 63 2.08 -10.62 -2.83
N GLU A 64 0.87 -10.57 -2.28
CA GLU A 64 0.62 -10.04 -0.94
C GLU A 64 1.39 -10.80 0.15
N LEU A 65 1.37 -12.14 0.12
CA LEU A 65 2.09 -12.98 1.07
C LEU A 65 3.60 -12.75 1.00
N TRP A 66 4.16 -12.76 -0.22
CA TRP A 66 5.58 -12.47 -0.42
C TRP A 66 5.94 -11.05 0.05
N PHE A 67 5.12 -10.06 -0.29
CA PHE A 67 5.36 -8.66 0.08
C PHE A 67 5.30 -8.45 1.60
N LYS A 68 4.34 -9.07 2.29
CA LYS A 68 4.22 -9.03 3.75
C LYS A 68 5.45 -9.63 4.45
N ARG A 69 6.00 -10.70 3.90
CA ARG A 69 7.25 -11.30 4.40
C ARG A 69 8.45 -10.37 4.21
N GLU A 70 8.61 -9.82 3.01
CA GLU A 70 9.81 -9.06 2.62
C GLU A 70 9.83 -7.63 3.19
N TYR A 71 8.67 -6.96 3.23
CA TYR A 71 8.58 -5.53 3.52
C TYR A 71 7.84 -5.19 4.81
N CYS A 72 7.03 -6.11 5.35
CA CYS A 72 6.28 -5.88 6.58
C CYS A 72 6.87 -6.61 7.79
N ASN A 73 7.91 -7.44 7.62
CA ASN A 73 8.49 -8.30 8.67
C ASN A 73 7.43 -9.10 9.43
N ILE A 74 6.34 -9.49 8.75
CA ILE A 74 5.29 -10.31 9.36
C ILE A 74 5.78 -11.76 9.36
N PRO A 75 5.92 -12.43 10.52
CA PRO A 75 6.17 -13.85 10.55
C PRO A 75 4.97 -14.55 9.90
N LEU A 76 5.19 -15.19 8.76
CA LEU A 76 4.19 -16.07 8.17
C LEU A 76 4.13 -17.36 9.01
N PRO A 77 2.92 -17.91 9.26
CA PRO A 77 2.75 -19.16 9.99
C PRO A 77 3.44 -20.35 9.31
#